data_AF-A0A7S0CPY7-F1
#
_entry.id   AF-A0A7S0CPY7-F1
#
_cell.length_a   1.000
_cell.length_b   1.000
_cell.length_c   1.000
_cell.angle_alpha   90.00
_cell.angle_beta   90.00
_cell.angle_gamma   90.00
#
_symmetry.space_group_name_H-M   'P 1'
#
loop_
_entity.id
_entity.type
_entity.pdbx_description
1 polymer ?
#
loop_
_entity_poly.entity_id
_entity_poly.type
_entity_poly.pdbx_seq_one_letter_code
_entity_poly.pdbx_strand_id
1 'polypeptide(L)'
;EIWHNDFRLPAGTLVRVYGLVRLRRNEGKLGKIEGYEDRRGCYIVKMISNEDRIYVPPSGIRHMLKSVQIREDGQVKRCRVTGYNSSDGKYKVIIKGTRGRERHCLWSDLILSPGEYVTITGLTKQTEYNGATGKVKRWSQEEGRYVIALRRGYTKAIIRLKPANLQA
;
A
#
# COMPACT_ATOMS: atom_id res chain seq x y z
N GLU A 1 14.90 17.75 -21.70
CA GLU A 1 15.14 16.65 -20.75
C GLU A 1 13.81 16.05 -20.32
N ILE A 2 13.56 14.78 -20.68
CA ILE A 2 12.30 14.11 -20.36
C ILE A 2 12.48 13.42 -19.01
N TRP A 3 12.10 14.11 -17.94
CA TRP A 3 12.17 13.59 -16.58
C TRP A 3 11.05 12.57 -16.35
N HIS A 4 11.34 11.27 -16.47
CA HIS A 4 10.41 10.22 -16.04
C HIS A 4 10.48 10.08 -14.53
N ASN A 5 9.35 10.47 -13.94
CA ASN A 5 9.18 10.76 -12.56
C ASN A 5 7.94 9.90 -12.25
N ASP A 6 8.08 8.83 -11.46
CA ASP A 6 6.96 8.07 -10.91
C ASP A 6 7.28 7.57 -9.50
N PHE A 7 6.33 7.63 -8.55
CA PHE A 7 6.44 6.91 -7.27
C PHE A 7 6.06 5.47 -7.60
N ARG A 8 6.85 4.86 -8.47
CA ARG A 8 6.82 3.43 -8.70
C ARG A 8 7.19 2.81 -7.37
N LEU A 9 6.38 1.85 -6.94
CA LEU A 9 6.82 0.95 -5.90
C LEU A 9 8.21 0.44 -6.31
N PRO A 10 9.23 0.60 -5.45
CA PRO A 10 10.61 0.34 -5.87
C PRO A 10 10.78 -1.12 -6.21
N ALA A 11 11.74 -1.41 -7.09
CA ALA A 11 12.21 -2.77 -7.31
C ALA A 11 12.52 -3.41 -5.96
N GLY A 12 12.03 -4.62 -5.75
CA GLY A 12 12.08 -5.30 -4.47
C GLY A 12 10.82 -5.25 -3.62
N THR A 13 9.83 -4.40 -3.98
CA THR A 13 8.59 -4.29 -3.21
C THR A 13 7.74 -5.55 -3.37
N LEU A 14 7.35 -6.14 -2.25
CA LEU A 14 6.40 -7.24 -2.21
C LEU A 14 4.99 -6.72 -2.45
N VAL A 15 4.30 -7.36 -3.39
CA VAL A 15 2.96 -6.99 -3.81
C VAL A 15 2.08 -8.23 -3.92
N ARG A 16 0.77 -8.02 -3.76
CA ARG A 16 -0.25 -8.95 -4.22
C ARG A 16 -0.88 -8.43 -5.49
N VAL A 17 -1.15 -9.37 -6.38
CA VAL A 17 -1.73 -9.11 -7.69
C VAL A 17 -3.22 -9.40 -7.65
N TYR A 18 -4.04 -8.45 -8.10
CA TYR A 18 -5.50 -8.54 -8.12
C TYR A 18 -6.09 -8.00 -9.43
N GLY A 19 -7.35 -8.32 -9.70
CA GLY A 19 -8.13 -7.66 -10.77
C GLY A 19 -7.65 -7.96 -12.20
N LEU A 20 -6.77 -8.94 -12.40
CA LEU A 20 -6.29 -9.33 -13.72
C LEU A 20 -7.22 -10.35 -14.36
N VAL A 21 -8.20 -9.88 -15.14
CA VAL A 21 -9.19 -10.74 -15.84
C VAL A 21 -8.52 -11.86 -16.66
N ARG A 22 -7.40 -11.56 -17.32
CA ARG A 22 -6.64 -12.51 -18.16
C ARG A 22 -5.66 -13.40 -17.38
N LEU A 23 -5.41 -13.11 -16.11
CA LEU A 23 -4.45 -13.84 -15.26
C LEU A 23 -5.09 -14.21 -13.91
N ARG A 24 -6.37 -14.61 -13.91
CA ARG A 24 -7.11 -15.04 -12.70
C ARG A 24 -6.35 -16.07 -11.87
N ARG A 25 -5.55 -16.94 -12.51
CA ARG A 25 -4.67 -17.91 -11.83
C ARG A 25 -3.65 -17.26 -10.87
N ASN A 26 -3.39 -15.97 -10.99
CA ASN A 26 -2.46 -15.19 -10.17
C ASN A 26 -3.16 -14.24 -9.20
N GLU A 27 -4.48 -14.26 -9.14
CA GLU A 27 -5.25 -13.41 -8.23
C GLU A 27 -4.95 -13.76 -6.76
N GLY A 28 -4.64 -12.73 -5.97
CA GLY A 28 -4.26 -12.85 -4.57
C GLY A 28 -2.84 -13.40 -4.33
N LYS A 29 -2.13 -13.84 -5.38
CA LYS A 29 -0.76 -14.37 -5.25
C LYS A 29 0.27 -13.26 -5.03
N LEU A 30 1.37 -13.63 -4.39
CA LEU A 30 2.48 -12.73 -4.09
C LEU A 30 3.46 -12.65 -5.26
N GLY A 31 3.92 -11.42 -5.50
CA GLY A 31 5.00 -11.12 -6.41
C GLY A 31 5.92 -10.06 -5.84
N LYS A 32 7.06 -9.90 -6.49
CA LYS A 32 8.06 -8.87 -6.20
C LYS A 32 8.18 -7.98 -7.42
N ILE A 33 8.09 -6.68 -7.24
CA ILE A 33 8.31 -5.74 -8.34
C ILE A 33 9.77 -5.82 -8.75
N GLU A 34 10.02 -6.02 -10.04
CA GLU A 34 11.35 -5.89 -10.64
C GLU A 34 11.53 -4.53 -11.30
N GLY A 35 10.45 -3.94 -11.82
CA GLY A 35 10.49 -2.63 -12.45
C GLY A 35 9.13 -2.15 -12.93
N TYR A 36 9.13 -1.10 -13.74
CA TYR A 36 7.94 -0.55 -14.38
C TYR A 36 8.24 -0.26 -15.85
N GLU A 37 7.33 -0.67 -16.71
CA GLU A 37 7.41 -0.45 -18.15
C GLU A 37 6.58 0.78 -18.53
N ASP A 38 7.25 1.91 -18.73
CA ASP A 38 6.66 3.20 -19.10
C ASP A 38 5.68 3.11 -20.28
N ARG A 39 6.08 2.40 -21.35
CA ARG A 39 5.30 2.31 -22.58
C ARG A 39 3.94 1.64 -22.39
N ARG A 40 3.86 0.69 -21.47
CA ARG A 40 2.64 -0.08 -21.19
C ARG A 40 1.91 0.40 -19.93
N GLY A 41 2.52 1.32 -19.18
CA GLY A 41 1.95 1.85 -17.94
C GLY A 41 1.77 0.77 -16.86
N CYS A 42 2.63 -0.24 -16.80
CA CYS A 42 2.47 -1.40 -15.91
C CYS A 42 3.77 -1.79 -15.19
N TYR A 43 3.62 -2.39 -14.02
CA TYR A 43 4.74 -2.97 -13.28
C TYR A 43 5.09 -4.35 -13.82
N ILE A 44 6.38 -4.63 -13.84
CA ILE A 44 6.93 -5.95 -14.07
C ILE A 44 7.01 -6.63 -12.69
N VAL A 45 6.18 -7.63 -12.48
CA VAL A 45 6.08 -8.37 -11.21
C VAL A 45 6.58 -9.79 -11.43
N LYS A 46 7.67 -10.16 -10.73
CA LYS A 46 8.12 -11.54 -10.64
C LYS A 46 7.31 -12.27 -9.56
N MET A 47 6.51 -13.24 -9.96
CA MET A 47 5.67 -14.04 -9.08
C MET A 47 6.54 -14.94 -8.20
N ILE A 48 6.25 -15.00 -6.90
CA ILE A 48 7.04 -15.82 -5.96
C ILE A 48 6.71 -17.30 -6.12
N SER A 49 5.46 -17.62 -6.48
CA SER A 49 4.98 -19.01 -6.55
C SER A 49 5.63 -19.85 -7.64
N ASN A 50 6.00 -19.24 -8.75
CA ASN A 50 6.42 -19.93 -9.96
C ASN A 50 7.45 -19.15 -10.77
N GLU A 51 8.00 -18.07 -10.22
CA GLU A 51 9.00 -17.20 -10.84
C GLU A 51 8.62 -16.48 -12.14
N ASP A 52 7.38 -16.67 -12.62
CA ASP A 52 6.87 -16.00 -13.82
C ASP A 52 6.91 -14.48 -13.68
N ARG A 53 7.25 -13.80 -14.78
CA ARG A 53 7.08 -12.34 -14.90
C ARG A 53 5.74 -12.02 -15.51
N ILE A 54 4.97 -11.18 -14.82
CA ILE A 54 3.70 -10.67 -15.33
C ILE A 54 3.70 -9.15 -15.32
N TYR A 55 2.91 -8.58 -16.24
CA TYR A 55 2.72 -7.16 -16.39
C TYR A 55 1.41 -6.77 -15.70
N VAL A 56 1.50 -5.96 -14.65
CA VAL A 56 0.36 -5.63 -13.80
C VAL A 56 0.15 -4.12 -13.81
N PRO A 57 -1.01 -3.60 -14.23
CA PRO A 57 -1.29 -2.17 -14.14
C PRO A 57 -1.30 -1.75 -12.66
N PRO A 58 -1.07 -0.46 -12.34
CA PRO A 58 -1.10 0.04 -10.97
C PRO A 58 -2.37 -0.34 -10.20
N SER A 59 -3.53 -0.35 -10.87
CA SER A 59 -4.81 -0.76 -10.28
C SER A 59 -4.88 -2.24 -9.88
N GLY A 60 -4.02 -3.09 -10.46
CA GLY A 60 -3.93 -4.51 -10.15
C GLY A 60 -2.91 -4.85 -9.06
N ILE A 61 -2.29 -3.85 -8.43
CA ILE A 61 -1.27 -4.03 -7.39
C ILE A 61 -1.78 -3.55 -6.04
N ARG A 62 -1.59 -4.39 -5.04
CA ARG A 62 -1.63 -4.00 -3.63
C ARG A 62 -0.29 -4.29 -3.00
N HIS A 63 0.38 -3.28 -2.48
CA HIS A 63 1.70 -3.51 -1.87
C HIS A 63 1.54 -4.03 -0.44
N MET A 64 2.51 -4.81 0.00
CA MET A 64 2.53 -5.27 1.37
C MET A 64 3.18 -4.22 2.26
N LEU A 65 2.45 -3.80 3.28
CA LEU A 65 3.01 -3.02 4.36
C LEU A 65 4.04 -3.87 5.11
N LYS A 66 5.28 -3.38 5.22
CA LYS A 66 6.40 -4.15 5.79
C LYS A 66 6.32 -4.22 7.32
N SER A 67 5.83 -3.16 7.94
CA SER A 67 5.68 -3.03 9.38
C SER A 67 4.43 -2.22 9.71
N VAL A 68 3.44 -2.91 10.27
CA VAL A 68 2.20 -2.31 10.74
C VAL A 68 2.03 -2.61 12.20
N GLN A 69 1.39 -1.70 12.91
CA GLN A 69 0.99 -1.88 14.29
C GLN A 69 -0.52 -1.71 14.39
N ILE A 70 -1.11 -2.26 15.44
CA ILE A 70 -2.51 -2.05 15.80
C ILE A 70 -2.56 -1.68 17.28
N ARG A 71 -3.46 -0.77 17.65
CA ARG A 71 -3.76 -0.48 19.05
C ARG A 71 -4.89 -1.40 19.50
N GLU A 72 -4.59 -2.30 20.43
CA GLU A 72 -5.52 -3.27 21.00
C GLU A 72 -5.35 -3.23 22.52
N ASP A 73 -6.46 -3.09 23.26
CA ASP A 73 -6.46 -3.02 24.73
C ASP A 73 -5.53 -1.95 25.31
N GLY A 74 -5.44 -0.79 24.64
CA GLY A 74 -4.53 0.30 25.03
C GLY A 74 -3.05 0.04 24.71
N GLN A 75 -2.69 -1.14 24.20
CA GLN A 75 -1.31 -1.50 23.84
C GLN A 75 -1.10 -1.46 22.33
N VAL A 76 0.08 -1.00 21.90
CA VAL A 76 0.48 -1.02 20.49
C VAL A 76 1.22 -2.31 20.20
N LYS A 77 0.63 -3.17 19.35
CA LYS A 77 1.20 -4.47 18.99
C LYS A 77 1.58 -4.48 17.51
N ARG A 78 2.75 -5.03 17.18
CA ARG A 78 3.16 -5.24 15.77
C ARG A 78 2.30 -6.33 15.14
N CYS A 79 1.81 -6.07 13.93
CA CYS A 79 1.02 -7.02 13.16
C CYS A 79 1.55 -7.14 11.72
N ARG A 80 1.10 -8.18 11.03
CA ARG A 80 1.30 -8.37 9.60
C ARG A 80 -0.06 -8.37 8.93
N VAL A 81 -0.22 -7.55 7.89
CA VAL A 81 -1.41 -7.58 7.04
C VAL A 81 -1.34 -8.83 6.16
N THR A 82 -2.31 -9.73 6.31
CA THR A 82 -2.43 -10.99 5.57
C THR A 82 -3.53 -10.96 4.53
N GLY A 83 -4.34 -9.92 4.47
CA GLY A 83 -5.39 -9.80 3.46
C GLY A 83 -6.21 -8.53 3.57
N TYR A 84 -7.07 -8.33 2.59
CA TYR A 84 -8.12 -7.34 2.58
C TYR A 84 -9.39 -8.03 2.09
N ASN A 85 -10.46 -7.90 2.85
CA ASN A 85 -11.77 -8.37 2.47
C ASN A 85 -12.55 -7.21 1.85
N SER A 86 -12.86 -7.31 0.56
CA SER A 86 -13.57 -6.27 -0.18
C SER A 86 -15.06 -6.21 0.14
N SER A 87 -15.65 -7.26 0.72
CA SER A 87 -17.08 -7.27 1.06
C SER A 87 -17.39 -6.47 2.33
N ASP A 88 -16.47 -6.42 3.29
CA ASP A 88 -16.63 -5.68 4.55
C ASP A 88 -15.67 -4.49 4.68
N GLY A 89 -14.78 -4.28 3.70
CA GLY A 89 -13.80 -3.21 3.69
C GLY A 89 -12.69 -3.35 4.75
N LYS A 90 -12.51 -4.54 5.33
CA LYS A 90 -11.57 -4.77 6.45
C LYS A 90 -10.29 -5.45 6.01
N TYR A 91 -9.20 -5.11 6.67
CA TYR A 91 -7.91 -5.76 6.55
C TYR A 91 -7.83 -6.95 7.50
N LYS A 92 -7.31 -8.08 6.99
CA LYS A 92 -6.93 -9.22 7.81
C LYS A 92 -5.51 -9.00 8.30
N VAL A 93 -5.31 -9.08 9.62
CA VAL A 93 -4.00 -8.92 10.26
C VAL A 93 -3.72 -10.06 11.22
N ILE A 94 -2.46 -10.45 11.34
CA ILE A 94 -1.98 -11.37 12.38
C ILE A 94 -1.05 -10.59 13.29
N ILE A 95 -1.38 -10.55 14.59
CA ILE A 95 -0.55 -9.90 15.61
C ILE A 95 0.67 -10.79 15.90
N LYS A 96 1.88 -10.23 15.80
CA LYS A 96 3.12 -10.94 16.11
C LYS A 96 3.12 -11.37 17.58
N GLY A 97 3.55 -12.59 17.86
CA GLY A 97 3.56 -13.16 19.22
C GLY A 97 2.24 -13.86 19.63
N THR A 98 1.22 -13.84 18.79
CA THR A 98 0.03 -14.70 18.96
C THR A 98 0.22 -16.03 18.20
N ARG A 99 -0.58 -17.05 18.51
CA ARG A 99 -0.61 -18.35 17.79
C ARG A 99 -1.16 -18.24 16.34
N GLY A 100 -0.92 -17.12 15.66
CA GLY A 100 -1.36 -16.90 14.27
C GLY A 100 -2.85 -16.59 14.09
N ARG A 101 -3.57 -16.20 15.15
CA ARG A 101 -5.00 -15.85 15.02
C ARG A 101 -5.17 -14.62 14.14
N GLU A 102 -5.98 -14.76 13.10
CA GLU A 102 -6.35 -13.64 12.24
C GLU A 102 -7.33 -12.71 12.96
N ARG A 103 -7.15 -11.41 12.73
CA ARG A 103 -8.01 -10.32 13.18
C ARG A 103 -8.44 -9.51 11.98
N HIS A 104 -9.64 -8.94 12.05
CA HIS A 104 -10.15 -8.04 11.03
C HIS A 104 -10.16 -6.63 11.62
N CYS A 105 -9.63 -5.65 10.90
CA CYS A 105 -9.61 -4.26 11.33
C CYS A 105 -9.83 -3.31 10.15
N LEU A 106 -10.28 -2.10 10.42
CA LEU A 106 -10.32 -1.06 9.41
C LEU A 106 -8.90 -0.58 9.13
N TRP A 107 -8.70 0.03 7.96
CA TRP A 107 -7.45 0.70 7.66
C TRP A 107 -7.11 1.79 8.69
N SER A 108 -8.13 2.49 9.21
CA SER A 108 -7.97 3.52 10.25
C SER A 108 -7.39 2.99 11.56
N ASP A 109 -7.50 1.70 11.82
CA ASP A 109 -7.00 1.06 13.03
C ASP A 109 -5.52 0.68 12.90
N LEU A 110 -4.99 0.72 11.67
CA LEU A 110 -3.60 0.43 11.38
C LEU A 110 -2.71 1.66 11.67
N ILE A 111 -1.69 1.41 12.48
CA ILE A 111 -0.61 2.35 12.73
C ILE A 111 0.52 2.01 11.74
N LEU A 112 0.73 2.90 10.78
CA LEU A 112 1.73 2.75 9.73
C LEU A 112 3.09 3.21 10.23
N SER A 113 4.10 2.37 10.04
CA SER A 113 5.47 2.73 10.38
C SER A 113 6.01 3.78 9.39
N PRO A 114 6.92 4.67 9.82
CA PRO A 114 7.72 5.47 8.90
C PRO A 114 8.38 4.59 7.84
N GLY A 115 8.32 5.05 6.59
CA GLY A 115 8.92 4.38 5.45
C GLY A 115 7.97 3.49 4.64
N GLU A 116 6.78 3.20 5.16
CA GLU A 116 5.73 2.52 4.39
C GLU A 116 5.28 3.39 3.21
N TYR A 117 4.94 2.72 2.11
CA TYR A 117 4.27 3.38 0.99
C TYR A 117 2.76 3.33 1.24
N VAL A 118 2.04 4.28 0.68
CA VAL A 118 0.59 4.37 0.72
C VAL A 118 0.07 5.03 -0.54
N THR A 119 -1.11 4.63 -0.98
CA THR A 119 -1.89 5.31 -2.01
C THR A 119 -2.91 6.20 -1.36
N ILE A 120 -3.02 7.43 -1.85
CA ILE A 120 -3.96 8.43 -1.37
C ILE A 120 -5.31 8.19 -2.06
N THR A 121 -6.39 8.24 -1.30
CA THR A 121 -7.74 8.04 -1.81
C THR A 121 -8.75 8.81 -0.97
N GLY A 122 -9.98 8.94 -1.47
CA GLY A 122 -11.10 9.50 -0.71
C GLY A 122 -11.01 11.00 -0.38
N LEU A 123 -10.06 11.74 -0.97
CA LEU A 123 -10.03 13.19 -0.82
C LEU A 123 -11.14 13.83 -1.64
N THR A 124 -11.92 14.71 -1.01
CA THR A 124 -12.99 15.48 -1.68
C THR A 124 -12.59 16.92 -1.99
N LYS A 125 -11.63 17.49 -1.24
CA LYS A 125 -11.16 18.88 -1.42
C LYS A 125 -9.88 19.01 -2.23
N GLN A 126 -9.03 17.99 -2.20
CA GLN A 126 -7.76 17.95 -2.94
C GLN A 126 -7.73 16.64 -3.75
N THR A 127 -8.71 16.51 -4.64
CA THR A 127 -8.97 15.29 -5.44
C THR A 127 -7.82 14.96 -6.38
N GLU A 128 -6.99 15.95 -6.74
CA GLU A 128 -5.81 15.82 -7.59
C GLU A 128 -4.73 14.91 -6.99
N TYR A 129 -4.76 14.64 -5.69
CA TYR A 129 -3.86 13.68 -5.05
C TYR A 129 -4.47 12.27 -4.93
N ASN A 130 -5.73 12.05 -5.27
CA ASN A 130 -6.28 10.69 -5.26
C ASN A 130 -5.58 9.85 -6.34
N GLY A 131 -5.21 8.61 -5.98
CA GLY A 131 -4.38 7.74 -6.80
C GLY A 131 -2.88 8.01 -6.68
N ALA A 132 -2.46 9.12 -6.07
CA ALA A 132 -1.05 9.39 -5.84
C ALA A 132 -0.47 8.44 -4.79
N THR A 133 0.72 7.91 -5.04
CA THR A 133 1.48 7.15 -4.05
C THR A 133 2.45 8.07 -3.31
N GLY A 134 2.55 7.91 -2.00
CA GLY A 134 3.46 8.63 -1.14
C GLY A 134 4.14 7.73 -0.11
N LYS A 135 5.14 8.27 0.58
CA LYS A 135 5.87 7.57 1.64
C LYS A 135 5.49 8.16 3.00
N VAL A 136 5.08 7.32 3.93
CA VAL A 136 4.83 7.71 5.31
C VAL A 136 6.14 8.22 5.92
N LYS A 137 6.15 9.45 6.40
CA LYS A 137 7.28 10.01 7.16
C LYS A 137 7.11 9.81 8.65
N ARG A 138 5.93 10.13 9.17
CA ARG A 138 5.57 9.96 10.58
C ARG A 138 4.06 10.09 10.80
N TRP A 139 3.60 9.64 11.96
CA TRP A 139 2.32 10.06 12.53
C TRP A 139 2.48 11.40 13.23
N SER A 140 1.53 12.31 13.07
CA SER A 140 1.41 13.55 13.83
C SER A 140 0.29 13.37 14.84
N GLN A 141 0.64 13.17 16.11
CA GLN A 141 -0.32 12.90 17.18
C GLN A 141 -1.22 14.12 17.45
N GLU A 142 -0.66 15.32 17.43
CA GLU A 142 -1.38 16.58 17.61
C GLU A 142 -2.47 16.78 16.54
N GLU A 143 -2.17 16.43 15.30
CA GLU A 143 -3.08 16.66 14.17
C GLU A 143 -3.98 15.46 13.85
N GLY A 144 -3.72 14.29 14.46
CA GLY A 144 -4.38 13.03 14.13
C GLY A 144 -4.19 12.64 12.66
N ARG A 145 -3.01 12.92 12.07
CA ARG A 145 -2.73 12.74 10.64
C ARG A 145 -1.36 12.15 10.37
N TYR A 146 -1.25 11.39 9.29
CA TYR A 146 0.04 10.99 8.74
C TYR A 146 0.65 12.11 7.93
N VAL A 147 1.94 12.34 8.14
CA VAL A 147 2.78 13.17 7.28
C VAL A 147 3.27 12.28 6.14
N ILE A 148 2.78 12.54 4.94
CA ILE A 148 3.11 11.80 3.72
C ILE A 148 4.02 12.65 2.86
N ALA A 149 5.18 12.14 2.53
CA ALA A 149 6.03 12.72 1.50
C ALA A 149 5.52 12.26 0.12
N LEU A 150 5.13 13.23 -0.69
CA LEU A 150 4.76 13.06 -2.08
C LEU A 150 6.01 13.14 -2.96
N ARG A 151 5.92 12.67 -4.21
CA ARG A 151 7.02 12.90 -5.16
C ARG A 151 7.13 14.36 -5.57
N ARG A 152 8.29 14.69 -6.11
CA ARG A 152 8.47 15.84 -7.00
C ARG A 152 7.48 15.76 -8.17
N GLY A 153 6.86 16.87 -8.54
CA GLY A 153 5.85 16.95 -9.59
C GLY A 153 4.43 17.21 -9.07
N TYR A 154 4.20 17.02 -7.78
CA TYR A 154 3.02 17.55 -7.10
C TYR A 154 3.29 18.98 -6.61
N THR A 155 2.25 19.80 -6.55
CA THR A 155 2.35 21.18 -6.03
C THR A 155 2.81 21.21 -4.57
N LYS A 156 2.59 20.11 -3.82
CA LYS A 156 3.11 19.92 -2.46
C LYS A 156 4.05 18.73 -2.41
N ALA A 157 5.21 18.91 -1.78
CA ALA A 157 6.14 17.81 -1.46
C ALA A 157 5.70 16.99 -0.24
N ILE A 158 4.89 17.59 0.65
CA ILE A 158 4.38 16.94 1.87
C ILE A 158 2.90 17.25 2.00
N ILE A 159 2.10 16.23 2.28
CA ILE A 159 0.69 16.36 2.61
C ILE A 159 0.39 15.67 3.94
N ARG A 160 -0.59 16.18 4.67
CA ARG A 160 -1.03 15.61 5.95
C ARG A 160 -2.41 15.01 5.80
N LEU A 161 -2.51 13.70 5.98
CA LEU A 161 -3.70 12.94 5.64
C LEU A 161 -4.23 12.15 6.83
N LYS A 162 -5.56 12.11 6.94
CA LYS A 162 -6.23 11.22 7.90
C LYS A 162 -5.97 9.77 7.49
N PRO A 163 -5.96 8.82 8.45
CA PRO A 163 -5.84 7.39 8.13
C PRO A 163 -6.82 6.94 7.05
N ALA A 164 -8.08 7.36 7.12
CA ALA A 164 -9.14 7.00 6.18
C ALA A 164 -8.87 7.37 4.70
N ASN A 165 -7.92 8.27 4.44
CA ASN A 165 -7.58 8.72 3.08
C ASN A 165 -6.33 8.02 2.51
N LEU A 166 -5.92 6.92 3.12
CA LEU A 166 -4.74 6.15 2.74
C LEU A 166 -5.13 4.68 2.53
N GLN A 167 -4.43 3.99 1.64
CA GLN A 167 -4.56 2.54 1.40
C GLN A 167 -3.20 1.94 0.98
N ALA A 168 -3.10 0.61 1.04
CA ALA A 168 -1.97 -0.18 0.51
C ALA A 168 -2.35 -0.96 -0.76
#